data_AF-A0A7Y2P4J1-F1
#
_entry.id   AF-A0A7Y2P4J1-F1
#
_cell.length_a   1.000
_cell.length_b   1.000
_cell.length_c   1.000
_cell.angle_alpha   90.00
_cell.angle_beta   90.00
_cell.angle_gamma   90.00
#
_symmetry.space_group_name_H-M   'P 1'
#
loop_
_entity.id
_entity.type
_entity.pdbx_description
1 polymer ?
#
loop_
_entity_poly.entity_id
_entity_poly.type
_entity_poly.pdbx_seq_one_letter_code
_entity_poly.pdbx_strand_id
1 'polypeptide(L)' 'MELSVKSLDKFIVVGDRVLVKPQEENNKTSSGLYLPAGVKE' A
#
# COMPACT_ATOMS: atom_id res chain seq x y z
N MET A 1 -5.72 22.98 2.12
CA MET A 1 -5.90 21.53 1.90
C MET A 1 -4.77 20.85 2.66
N GLU A 2 -5.01 20.54 3.94
CA GLU A 2 -4.04 19.79 4.75
C GLU A 2 -3.98 18.37 4.22
N LEU A 3 -2.92 18.06 3.46
CA LEU A 3 -2.57 16.67 3.18
C LEU A 3 -2.14 16.08 4.52
N SER A 4 -2.96 15.19 5.10
CA SER A 4 -2.56 14.44 6.30
C SER A 4 -1.40 13.53 5.89
N VAL A 5 -0.18 13.98 6.13
CA VAL A 5 1.04 13.31 5.70
C VAL A 5 1.30 12.12 6.61
N LYS A 6 0.51 11.05 6.45
CA LYS A 6 0.72 9.80 7.15
C LYS A 6 2.02 9.17 6.63
N SER A 7 3.09 9.41 7.37
CA SER A 7 4.33 8.62 7.35
C SER A 7 5.08 8.61 6.01
N LEU A 8 5.79 9.71 5.72
CA LEU A 8 6.75 9.80 4.61
C LEU A 8 8.00 8.93 4.80
N ASP A 9 8.17 8.30 5.96
CA ASP A 9 9.37 7.54 6.35
C ASP A 9 9.71 6.36 5.42
N LYS A 10 8.75 5.91 4.61
CA LYS A 10 8.91 4.77 3.69
C LYS A 10 9.19 5.18 2.23
N PHE A 11 9.33 6.47 1.96
CA PHE A 11 9.55 6.98 0.61
C PHE A 11 11.01 7.38 0.41
N ILE A 12 11.64 6.85 -0.64
CA ILE A 12 12.99 7.25 -1.06
C ILE A 12 12.84 8.08 -2.34
N VAL A 13 13.31 9.32 -2.30
CA VAL A 13 13.29 10.23 -3.45
C VAL A 13 14.52 10.00 -4.32
N VAL A 14 14.34 9.84 -5.63
CA VAL A 14 15.39 9.68 -6.63
C VAL A 14 15.14 10.66 -7.78
N GLY A 15 15.83 11.81 -7.75
CA GLY A 15 15.61 12.87 -8.74
C GLY A 15 14.19 13.44 -8.64
N ASP A 16 13.40 13.26 -9.69
CA ASP A 16 11.98 13.64 -9.80
C ASP A 16 11.00 12.51 -9.43
N ARG A 17 11.50 11.31 -9.13
CA ARG A 17 10.68 10.11 -8.89
C ARG A 17 10.73 9.69 -7.44
N VAL A 18 9.66 9.00 -7.02
CA VAL A 18 9.51 8.49 -5.67
C VAL A 18 9.45 6.96 -5.73
N LEU A 19 10.37 6.30 -5.03
CA LEU A 19 10.34 4.86 -4.85
C LEU A 19 9.42 4.52 -3.68
N VAL A 20 8.43 3.65 -3.93
CA VAL A 20 7.41 3.25 -2.95
C VAL A 20 7.50 1.74 -2.73
N LYS A 21 7.53 1.31 -1.47
CA LYS A 21 7.41 -0.11 -1.13
C LYS A 21 5.97 -0.57 -1.42
N PRO A 22 5.74 -1.61 -2.25
CA PRO A 22 4.41 -2.13 -2.48
C PRO A 22 3.80 -2.67 -1.18
N GLN A 23 2.51 -2.45 -1.01
CA GLN A 23 1.77 -3.03 0.11
C GLN A 23 1.63 -4.55 -0.10
N GLU A 24 1.69 -5.31 0.99
CA GLU A 24 1.43 -6.76 0.94
C GLU A 24 -0.02 -7.02 0.52
N GLU A 25 -0.21 -8.05 -0.31
CA GLU A 25 -1.52 -8.47 -0.77
C GLU A 25 -2.30 -9.09 0.39
N ASN A 26 -3.47 -8.55 0.67
CA ASN A 26 -4.30 -9.06 1.74
C ASN A 26 -5.03 -10.31 1.26
N ASN A 27 -4.84 -11.44 1.94
CA ASN A 27 -5.55 -12.69 1.65
C ASN A 27 -6.96 -12.73 2.27
N LYS A 28 -7.43 -11.60 2.82
CA LYS A 28 -8.75 -11.47 3.42
C LYS A 28 -9.44 -10.21 2.91
N THR A 29 -10.74 -10.28 2.70
CA THR A 29 -11.58 -9.10 2.47
C THR A 29 -11.63 -8.24 3.72
N SER A 30 -11.98 -6.97 3.56
CA SER A 30 -12.34 -6.07 4.68
C SER A 30 -13.38 -6.66 5.66
N SER A 31 -14.26 -7.55 5.18
CA SER A 31 -15.26 -8.28 5.98
C SER A 31 -14.74 -9.57 6.65
N GLY A 32 -13.48 -9.95 6.41
CA GLY A 32 -12.80 -11.06 7.07
C GLY A 32 -12.88 -12.43 6.36
N LEU A 33 -13.36 -12.47 5.11
CA LEU A 33 -13.42 -13.69 4.31
C LEU A 33 -12.09 -13.93 3.61
N TYR A 34 -11.62 -15.18 3.59
CA TYR A 34 -10.39 -15.53 2.87
C TYR A 34 -10.60 -15.47 1.35
N LEU A 35 -9.63 -14.90 0.66
CA LEU A 35 -9.60 -14.86 -0.79
C LEU A 35 -9.02 -16.17 -1.36
N PRO A 36 -9.60 -16.71 -2.45
CA PRO A 36 -9.03 -17.84 -3.16
C PRO A 36 -7.74 -17.45 -3.88
N ALA A 37 -6.90 -18.45 -4.18
CA ALA A 37 -5.64 -18.24 -4.88
C ALA A 37 -5.85 -17.50 -6.20
N GLY A 38 -5.11 -16.40 -6.40
CA GLY A 38 -5.18 -15.58 -7.60
C GLY A 38 -6.12 -14.36 -7.53
N VAL A 39 -6.83 -14.16 -6.41
CA VAL A 39 -7.66 -12.97 -6.21
C VAL A 39 -6.97 -12.03 -5.23
N LYS A 40 -6.84 -10.75 -5.62
CA LYS A 40 -6.33 -9.66 -4.80
C LYS A 40 -7.48 -8.69 -4.52
N GLU A 41 -7.56 -8.16 -3.30
CA GLU A 41 -8.46 -7.03 -2.96
C GLU A 41 -7.89 -5.71 -3.50
#